data_AF-A0A521HAD4-F1
#
_entry.id   AF-A0A521HAD4-F1
#
_cell.length_a   1.000
_cell.length_b   1.000
_cell.length_c   1.000
_cell.angle_alpha   90.00
_cell.angle_beta   90.00
_cell.angle_gamma   90.00
#
_symmetry.space_group_name_H-M   'P 1'
#
loop_
_entity.id
_entity.type
_entity.pdbx_description
1 polymer ?
#
loop_
_entity_poly.entity_id
_entity_poly.type
_entity_poly.pdbx_seq_one_letter_code
_entity_poly.pdbx_strand_id
1 'polypeptide(L)'
;MKRIYFLLRNHLLNGFYAYAIFGFYALTVSPIVTEFIDLESQSLFVAIFGFTMLFAEFFALNFKLKIIRIRAEERRIDHRNLTGEDIIPRPGKFVAFGLFVRMIARLGIIMISMTALGYPATEEEMSPQGVIVLLFGFFIDMCGLIYIYLKSGFYRDVIEDVTEFKKEEIEIQKWNKINLPLASSIRYYWYEVISDIILHVYAIMLYTALWKYLNEYSIDRLYTIVREGGSAFAAFVDLFPMLLALSLFILMPLRIAYWLEDSMMAFSSKEKRGIIAVFIIVSVFSFAPTIVEFLSVYKIKPQSGSHFFYSMNFNVILTCVYVISIFIVKILTSEGKNTEKRVVS
;
A
#
# COMPACT_ATOMS: atom_id res chain seq x y z
N MET A 1 -21.99 2.24 -22.79
CA MET A 1 -21.41 2.82 -21.54
C MET A 1 -21.18 1.82 -20.42
N LYS A 2 -22.19 1.10 -19.88
CA LYS A 2 -22.01 0.12 -18.76
C LYS A 2 -20.88 -0.91 -18.98
N ARG A 3 -20.71 -1.43 -20.21
CA ARG A 3 -19.68 -2.43 -20.55
C ARG A 3 -18.25 -1.85 -20.55
N ILE A 4 -18.07 -0.64 -21.10
CA ILE A 4 -16.79 0.09 -21.10
C ILE A 4 -16.44 0.52 -19.67
N TYR A 5 -17.44 0.98 -18.90
CA TYR A 5 -17.32 1.28 -17.48
C TYR A 5 -16.87 0.06 -16.67
N PHE A 6 -17.47 -1.10 -16.89
CA PHE A 6 -17.09 -2.34 -16.21
C PHE A 6 -15.66 -2.77 -16.58
N LEU A 7 -15.26 -2.60 -17.85
CA LEU A 7 -13.90 -2.85 -18.31
C LEU A 7 -12.87 -1.89 -17.70
N LEU A 8 -13.14 -0.58 -17.72
CA LEU A 8 -12.28 0.44 -17.10
C LEU A 8 -12.18 0.23 -15.59
N ARG A 9 -13.30 -0.04 -14.91
CA ARG A 9 -13.34 -0.35 -13.48
C ARG A 9 -12.52 -1.59 -13.13
N ASN A 10 -12.65 -2.68 -13.89
CA ASN A 10 -11.89 -3.92 -13.65
C ASN A 10 -10.41 -3.86 -14.06
N HIS A 11 -10.01 -2.86 -14.85
CA HIS A 11 -8.63 -2.73 -15.35
C HIS A 11 -7.90 -1.48 -14.86
N LEU A 12 -8.53 -0.49 -14.26
CA LEU A 12 -7.83 0.69 -13.73
C LEU A 12 -7.92 0.78 -12.20
N LEU A 13 -8.99 0.26 -11.60
CA LEU A 13 -9.27 0.38 -10.17
C LEU A 13 -8.97 -0.90 -9.38
N ASN A 14 -8.21 -1.81 -9.97
CA ASN A 14 -7.82 -3.08 -9.38
C ASN A 14 -6.46 -2.95 -8.70
N GLY A 15 -6.25 -3.64 -7.56
CA GLY A 15 -5.05 -3.48 -6.74
C GLY A 15 -3.73 -3.56 -7.54
N PHE A 16 -3.62 -4.54 -8.45
CA PHE A 16 -2.51 -4.72 -9.40
C PHE A 16 -2.03 -3.44 -10.12
N TYR A 17 -2.93 -2.56 -10.54
CA TYR A 17 -2.55 -1.34 -11.26
C TYR A 17 -2.03 -0.25 -10.32
N ALA A 18 -2.59 -0.15 -9.13
CA ALA A 18 -2.07 0.71 -8.08
C ALA A 18 -0.63 0.31 -7.70
N TYR A 19 -0.33 -0.99 -7.64
CA TYR A 19 1.03 -1.49 -7.48
C TYR A 19 1.96 -1.01 -8.61
N ALA A 20 1.54 -1.16 -9.87
CA ALA A 20 2.33 -0.74 -11.01
C ALA A 20 2.63 0.78 -11.01
N ILE A 21 1.63 1.62 -10.75
CA ILE A 21 1.78 3.07 -10.68
C ILE A 21 2.75 3.46 -9.54
N PHE A 22 2.62 2.82 -8.38
CA PHE A 22 3.50 3.10 -7.26
C PHE A 22 4.95 2.72 -7.54
N GLY A 23 5.20 1.53 -8.11
CA GLY A 23 6.56 1.13 -8.45
C GLY A 23 7.17 2.00 -9.55
N PHE A 24 6.35 2.45 -10.51
CA PHE A 24 6.79 3.46 -11.48
C PHE A 24 7.21 4.77 -10.78
N TYR A 25 6.39 5.27 -9.86
CA TYR A 25 6.73 6.45 -9.06
C TYR A 25 8.05 6.28 -8.30
N ALA A 26 8.20 5.16 -7.59
CA ALA A 26 9.38 4.83 -6.80
C ALA A 26 10.68 4.82 -7.63
N LEU A 27 10.63 4.32 -8.86
CA LEU A 27 11.79 4.17 -9.73
C LEU A 27 12.13 5.43 -10.53
N THR A 28 11.14 6.27 -10.84
CA THR A 28 11.30 7.36 -11.81
C THR A 28 11.16 8.76 -11.20
N VAL A 29 10.09 8.97 -10.42
CA VAL A 29 9.72 10.31 -9.94
C VAL A 29 10.29 10.57 -8.55
N SER A 30 10.31 9.56 -7.68
CA SER A 30 10.79 9.72 -6.30
C SER A 30 12.22 10.27 -6.23
N PRO A 31 13.22 9.74 -6.96
CA PRO A 31 14.58 10.29 -6.89
C PRO A 31 14.66 11.76 -7.26
N ILE A 32 13.91 12.16 -8.29
CA ILE A 32 13.85 13.55 -8.77
C ILE A 32 13.21 14.46 -7.71
N VAL A 33 12.05 14.06 -7.17
CA VAL A 33 11.35 14.85 -6.17
C VAL A 33 12.18 14.99 -4.88
N THR A 34 12.91 13.95 -4.49
CA THR A 34 13.76 13.96 -3.30
C THR A 34 14.92 14.94 -3.42
N GLU A 35 15.51 15.14 -4.61
CA GLU A 35 16.55 16.16 -4.85
C GLU A 35 16.01 17.60 -4.74
N PHE A 36 14.70 17.81 -4.96
CA PHE A 36 14.07 19.13 -4.82
C PHE A 36 13.61 19.45 -3.39
N ILE A 37 13.51 18.44 -2.50
CA ILE A 37 13.07 18.61 -1.11
C ILE A 37 14.30 18.65 -0.21
N ASP A 38 15.04 19.76 -0.27
CA ASP A 38 15.85 20.25 0.85
C ASP A 38 15.12 21.50 1.38
N LEU A 39 14.23 21.29 2.34
CA LEU A 39 13.42 22.34 2.96
C LEU A 39 13.84 22.49 4.43
N GLU A 40 14.82 23.35 4.68
CA GLU A 40 15.18 23.85 6.01
C GLU A 40 14.27 25.01 6.49
N SER A 41 13.13 25.25 5.85
CA SER A 41 12.25 26.37 6.23
C SER A 41 10.92 25.92 6.82
N GLN A 42 10.50 26.62 7.90
CA GLN A 42 9.13 26.63 8.38
C GLN A 42 8.21 26.93 7.20
N SER A 43 7.28 26.02 6.92
CA SER A 43 6.40 26.12 5.75
C SER A 43 4.97 25.85 6.15
N LEU A 44 4.18 26.92 6.25
CA LEU A 44 2.74 26.86 6.50
C LEU A 44 2.04 25.98 5.45
N PHE A 45 2.55 25.98 4.21
CA PHE A 45 2.04 25.14 3.14
C PHE A 45 2.18 23.64 3.47
N VAL A 46 3.37 23.21 3.93
CA VAL A 46 3.63 21.82 4.32
C VAL A 46 2.71 21.41 5.46
N ALA A 47 2.53 22.27 6.47
CA ALA A 47 1.64 21.99 7.60
C ALA A 47 0.17 21.84 7.18
N ILE A 48 -0.37 22.81 6.42
CA ILE A 48 -1.77 22.78 5.93
C ILE A 48 -1.99 21.57 5.03
N PHE A 49 -1.06 21.28 4.12
CA PHE A 49 -1.15 20.14 3.23
C PHE A 49 -1.12 18.82 4.01
N GLY A 50 -0.19 18.67 4.96
CA GLY A 50 -0.09 17.48 5.81
C GLY A 50 -1.36 17.20 6.59
N PHE A 51 -1.92 18.20 7.29
CA PHE A 51 -3.19 18.03 8.01
C PHE A 51 -4.36 17.75 7.07
N THR A 52 -4.46 18.46 5.94
CA THR A 52 -5.50 18.21 4.93
C THR A 52 -5.45 16.78 4.42
N MET A 53 -4.24 16.26 4.15
CA MET A 53 -4.03 14.89 3.72
C MET A 53 -4.43 13.87 4.80
N LEU A 54 -4.21 14.14 6.08
CA LEU A 54 -4.68 13.28 7.17
C LEU A 54 -6.20 13.15 7.20
N PHE A 55 -6.93 14.26 7.01
CA PHE A 55 -8.39 14.23 6.93
C PHE A 55 -8.89 13.55 5.65
N ALA A 56 -8.33 13.91 4.50
CA ALA A 56 -8.71 13.35 3.21
C ALA A 56 -8.50 11.84 3.16
N GLU A 57 -7.34 11.36 3.65
CA GLU A 57 -6.99 9.94 3.68
C GLU A 57 -7.97 9.14 4.53
N PHE A 58 -8.40 9.66 5.68
CA PHE A 58 -9.38 8.99 6.55
C PHE A 58 -10.70 8.69 5.81
N PHE A 59 -11.26 9.70 5.13
CA PHE A 59 -12.50 9.52 4.37
C PHE A 59 -12.29 8.62 3.16
N ALA A 60 -11.16 8.76 2.47
CA ALA A 60 -10.81 7.93 1.31
C ALA A 60 -10.69 6.45 1.71
N LEU A 61 -9.96 6.13 2.79
CA LEU A 61 -9.77 4.77 3.27
C LEU A 61 -11.10 4.14 3.69
N ASN A 62 -11.91 4.86 4.49
CA ASN A 62 -13.22 4.38 4.92
C ASN A 62 -14.13 4.05 3.72
N PHE A 63 -14.15 4.94 2.72
CA PHE A 63 -14.92 4.71 1.50
C PHE A 63 -14.39 3.52 0.70
N LYS A 64 -13.06 3.42 0.52
CA LYS A 64 -12.45 2.33 -0.24
C LYS A 64 -12.69 0.97 0.41
N LEU A 65 -12.54 0.86 1.73
CA LEU A 65 -12.85 -0.39 2.46
C LEU A 65 -14.31 -0.80 2.29
N LYS A 66 -15.25 0.15 2.28
CA LYS A 66 -16.66 -0.13 1.98
C LYS A 66 -16.83 -0.70 0.57
N ILE A 67 -16.20 -0.11 -0.44
CA ILE A 67 -16.26 -0.60 -1.82
C ILE A 67 -15.65 -1.99 -1.97
N ILE A 68 -14.53 -2.24 -1.30
CA ILE A 68 -13.87 -3.56 -1.28
C ILE A 68 -14.82 -4.61 -0.71
N ARG A 69 -15.51 -4.30 0.38
CA ARG A 69 -16.51 -5.21 0.97
C ARG A 69 -17.65 -5.51 -0.01
N ILE A 70 -18.18 -4.47 -0.66
CA ILE A 70 -19.25 -4.64 -1.66
C ILE A 70 -18.79 -5.62 -2.75
N ARG A 71 -17.59 -5.43 -3.30
CA ARG A 71 -17.04 -6.30 -4.36
C ARG A 71 -16.75 -7.71 -3.90
N ALA A 72 -16.27 -7.87 -2.66
CA ALA A 72 -16.04 -9.19 -2.10
C ALA A 72 -17.35 -9.97 -1.94
N GLU A 73 -18.43 -9.31 -1.49
CA GLU A 73 -19.76 -9.92 -1.40
C GLU A 73 -20.34 -10.24 -2.78
N GLU A 74 -20.22 -9.34 -3.77
CA GLU A 74 -20.59 -9.64 -5.17
C GLU A 74 -19.88 -10.90 -5.66
N ARG A 75 -18.56 -10.98 -5.46
CA ARG A 75 -17.75 -12.11 -5.92
C ARG A 75 -18.07 -13.41 -5.19
N ARG A 76 -18.34 -13.35 -3.88
CA ARG A 76 -18.78 -14.50 -3.08
C ARG A 76 -20.12 -15.05 -3.58
N ILE A 77 -21.10 -14.17 -3.83
CA ILE A 77 -22.41 -14.55 -4.39
C ILE A 77 -22.22 -15.22 -5.76
N ASP A 78 -21.43 -14.62 -6.64
CA ASP A 78 -21.14 -15.19 -7.96
C ASP A 78 -20.46 -16.56 -7.86
N HIS A 79 -19.46 -16.71 -6.98
CA HIS A 79 -18.77 -17.98 -6.77
C HIS A 79 -19.68 -19.06 -6.21
N ARG A 80 -20.52 -18.72 -5.23
CA ARG A 80 -21.53 -19.63 -4.65
C ARG A 80 -22.53 -20.08 -5.70
N ASN A 81 -22.99 -19.18 -6.57
CA ASN A 81 -23.90 -19.51 -7.66
C ASN A 81 -23.25 -20.45 -8.69
N LEU A 82 -21.93 -20.37 -8.89
CA LEU A 82 -21.19 -21.17 -9.87
C LEU A 82 -20.75 -22.54 -9.34
N THR A 83 -20.32 -22.62 -8.09
CA THR A 83 -19.68 -23.82 -7.52
C THR A 83 -20.53 -24.52 -6.46
N GLY A 84 -21.54 -23.84 -5.93
CA GLY A 84 -22.28 -24.27 -4.74
C GLY A 84 -21.54 -24.05 -3.42
N GLU A 85 -20.26 -23.70 -3.46
CA GLU A 85 -19.43 -23.48 -2.27
C GLU A 85 -19.48 -22.01 -1.82
N ASP A 86 -19.59 -21.81 -0.51
CA ASP A 86 -19.64 -20.48 0.10
C ASP A 86 -18.33 -20.14 0.82
N ILE A 87 -17.46 -19.39 0.13
CA ILE A 87 -16.15 -18.99 0.67
C ILE A 87 -16.28 -17.64 1.37
N ILE A 88 -16.01 -17.61 2.67
CA ILE A 88 -16.01 -16.39 3.49
C ILE A 88 -14.57 -15.93 3.73
N PRO A 89 -14.07 -14.90 3.02
CA PRO A 89 -12.75 -14.34 3.29
C PRO A 89 -12.72 -13.63 4.66
N ARG A 90 -11.66 -13.87 5.45
CA ARG A 90 -11.48 -13.35 6.83
C ARG A 90 -10.21 -12.51 6.95
N PRO A 91 -10.22 -11.25 6.50
CA PRO A 91 -9.01 -10.43 6.52
C PRO A 91 -8.83 -9.63 7.81
N GLY A 92 -9.69 -9.78 8.82
CA GLY A 92 -9.78 -8.90 10.00
C GLY A 92 -8.43 -8.60 10.66
N LYS A 93 -7.63 -9.64 10.94
CA LYS A 93 -6.29 -9.49 11.52
C LYS A 93 -5.34 -8.66 10.66
N PHE A 94 -5.41 -8.81 9.33
CA PHE A 94 -4.60 -8.03 8.40
C PHE A 94 -5.08 -6.58 8.29
N VAL A 95 -6.39 -6.35 8.34
CA VAL A 95 -6.96 -5.00 8.39
C VAL A 95 -6.50 -4.30 9.68
N ALA A 96 -6.57 -4.97 10.83
CA ALA A 96 -6.10 -4.43 12.10
C ALA A 96 -4.60 -4.09 12.05
N PHE A 97 -3.76 -5.02 11.55
CA PHE A 97 -2.33 -4.78 11.39
C PHE A 97 -2.05 -3.55 10.52
N GLY A 98 -2.64 -3.46 9.32
CA GLY A 98 -2.35 -2.34 8.44
C GLY A 98 -2.92 -1.00 8.95
N LEU A 99 -4.04 -0.99 9.68
CA LEU A 99 -4.54 0.22 10.36
C LEU A 99 -3.59 0.64 11.49
N PHE A 100 -3.06 -0.29 12.27
CA PHE A 100 -2.07 -0.01 13.31
C PHE A 100 -0.81 0.64 12.72
N VAL A 101 -0.28 0.11 11.62
CA VAL A 101 0.90 0.70 11.00
C VAL A 101 0.57 2.06 10.35
N ARG A 102 -0.64 2.26 9.81
CA ARG A 102 -1.09 3.59 9.36
C ARG A 102 -1.09 4.61 10.49
N MET A 103 -1.49 4.23 11.70
CA MET A 103 -1.42 5.10 12.88
C MET A 103 0.02 5.60 13.12
N ILE A 104 1.01 4.71 13.03
CA ILE A 104 2.44 5.08 13.18
C ILE A 104 2.85 6.08 12.08
N ALA A 105 2.47 5.83 10.83
CA ALA A 105 2.80 6.75 9.73
C ALA A 105 2.12 8.12 9.86
N ARG A 106 0.88 8.16 10.37
CA ARG A 106 0.14 9.40 10.62
C ARG A 106 0.75 10.23 11.74
N LEU A 107 1.29 9.59 12.79
CA LEU A 107 2.10 10.27 13.80
C LEU A 107 3.32 10.98 13.17
N GLY A 108 3.99 10.32 12.23
CA GLY A 108 5.08 10.93 11.46
C GLY A 108 4.65 12.21 10.73
N ILE A 109 3.50 12.20 10.05
CA ILE A 109 2.96 13.39 9.38
C ILE A 109 2.61 14.49 10.38
N ILE A 110 2.02 14.14 11.52
CA ILE A 110 1.71 15.11 12.59
C ILE A 110 3.00 15.80 13.07
N MET A 111 4.06 15.04 13.34
CA MET A 111 5.36 15.58 13.76
C MET A 111 5.99 16.49 12.70
N ILE A 112 5.95 16.10 11.42
CA ILE A 112 6.45 16.92 10.30
C ILE A 112 5.65 18.22 10.20
N SER A 113 4.32 18.15 10.24
CA SER A 113 3.45 19.32 10.18
C SER A 113 3.66 20.26 11.37
N MET A 114 3.89 19.73 12.57
CA MET A 114 4.19 20.53 13.76
C MET A 114 5.54 21.25 13.64
N THR A 115 6.58 20.52 13.19
CA THR A 115 7.91 21.10 12.94
C THR A 115 7.83 22.22 11.89
N ALA A 116 7.05 22.02 10.83
CA ALA A 116 6.81 23.02 9.80
C ALA A 116 6.05 24.27 10.32
N LEU A 117 5.29 24.15 11.42
CA LEU A 117 4.66 25.28 12.12
C LEU A 117 5.59 25.98 13.12
N GLY A 118 6.84 25.54 13.25
CA GLY A 118 7.82 26.10 14.18
C GLY A 118 7.77 25.52 15.59
N TYR A 119 7.08 24.39 15.79
CA TYR A 119 7.15 23.64 17.04
C TYR A 119 8.15 22.49 16.87
N PRO A 120 9.39 22.61 17.40
CA PRO A 120 10.36 21.53 17.30
C PRO A 120 9.80 20.26 17.95
N ALA A 121 9.97 19.15 17.24
CA ALA A 121 9.54 17.82 17.62
C ALA A 121 10.74 16.86 17.59
N THR A 122 11.84 17.28 18.22
CA THR A 122 13.07 16.47 18.38
C THR A 122 13.16 15.92 19.80
N GLU A 123 14.03 14.94 20.03
CA GLU A 123 14.28 14.38 21.37
C GLU A 123 14.81 15.43 22.36
N GLU A 124 15.52 16.45 21.87
CA GLU A 124 16.19 17.48 22.69
C GLU A 124 15.28 18.68 22.98
N GLU A 125 14.35 19.01 22.09
CA GLU A 125 13.50 20.20 22.20
C GLU A 125 12.05 19.89 21.80
N MET A 126 11.25 19.37 22.75
CA MET A 126 9.81 19.21 22.55
C MET A 126 9.03 20.28 23.31
N SER A 127 8.39 21.19 22.58
CA SER A 127 7.56 22.24 23.20
C SER A 127 6.30 21.65 23.88
N PRO A 128 5.83 22.19 25.03
CA PRO A 128 4.60 21.71 25.68
C PRO A 128 3.36 21.77 24.77
N GLN A 129 3.26 22.79 23.93
CA GLN A 129 2.21 22.93 22.92
C GLN A 129 2.30 21.81 21.89
N GLY A 130 3.52 21.45 21.47
CA GLY A 130 3.74 20.33 20.57
C GLY A 130 3.29 19.00 21.16
N VAL A 131 3.59 18.73 22.43
CA VAL A 131 3.11 17.53 23.14
C VAL A 131 1.58 17.43 23.12
N ILE A 132 0.89 18.54 23.38
CA ILE A 132 -0.58 18.57 23.38
C ILE A 132 -1.13 18.24 21.99
N VAL A 133 -0.58 18.85 20.93
CA VAL A 133 -1.02 18.59 19.55
C VAL A 133 -0.76 17.13 19.16
N LEU A 134 0.38 16.57 19.53
CA LEU A 134 0.74 15.18 19.23
C LEU A 134 -0.21 14.19 19.94
N LEU A 135 -0.45 14.38 21.24
CA LEU A 135 -1.36 13.53 22.00
C LEU A 135 -2.81 13.63 21.51
N PHE A 136 -3.27 14.84 21.22
CA PHE A 136 -4.62 15.06 20.70
C PHE A 136 -4.80 14.47 19.30
N GLY A 137 -3.82 14.67 18.41
CA GLY A 137 -3.79 14.08 17.07
C GLY A 137 -3.76 12.56 17.11
N PHE A 138 -2.93 11.97 17.98
CA PHE A 138 -2.88 10.53 18.22
C PHE A 138 -4.23 9.97 18.68
N PHE A 139 -4.88 10.64 19.63
CA PHE A 139 -6.18 10.22 20.14
C PHE A 139 -7.26 10.25 19.05
N ILE A 140 -7.33 11.33 18.26
CA ILE A 140 -8.25 11.43 17.12
C ILE A 140 -8.00 10.31 16.12
N ASP A 141 -6.74 10.06 15.77
CA ASP A 141 -6.36 9.03 14.80
C ASP A 141 -6.71 7.63 15.30
N MET A 142 -6.44 7.35 16.58
CA MET A 142 -6.81 6.07 17.20
C MET A 142 -8.32 5.86 17.14
N CYS A 143 -9.12 6.83 17.59
CA CYS A 143 -10.58 6.75 17.53
C CYS A 143 -11.09 6.59 16.10
N GLY A 144 -10.50 7.33 15.14
CA GLY A 144 -10.85 7.24 13.73
C GLY A 144 -10.54 5.86 13.14
N LEU A 145 -9.35 5.33 13.37
CA LEU A 145 -8.95 4.03 12.83
C LEU A 145 -9.75 2.88 13.46
N ILE A 146 -10.07 2.95 14.75
CA ILE A 146 -10.99 2.02 15.42
C ILE A 146 -12.38 2.09 14.77
N TYR A 147 -12.88 3.30 14.53
CA TYR A 147 -14.16 3.49 13.83
C TYR A 147 -14.15 2.84 12.43
N ILE A 148 -13.07 3.04 11.66
CA ILE A 148 -12.92 2.41 10.34
C ILE A 148 -12.90 0.89 10.48
N TYR A 149 -12.12 0.35 11.41
CA TYR A 149 -12.02 -1.09 11.65
C TYR A 149 -13.39 -1.72 11.91
N LEU A 150 -14.13 -1.17 12.88
CA LEU A 150 -15.45 -1.67 13.27
C LEU A 150 -16.48 -1.51 12.14
N LYS A 151 -16.48 -0.37 11.45
CA LYS A 151 -17.45 -0.09 10.38
C LYS A 151 -17.16 -0.85 9.09
N SER A 152 -15.91 -1.25 8.85
CA SER A 152 -15.53 -2.01 7.66
C SER A 152 -16.30 -3.33 7.55
N GLY A 153 -16.62 -3.95 8.70
CA GLY A 153 -17.27 -5.26 8.76
C GLY A 153 -16.34 -6.44 8.41
N PHE A 154 -15.04 -6.20 8.35
CA PHE A 154 -14.02 -7.23 8.12
C PHE A 154 -13.53 -7.93 9.41
N TYR A 155 -13.98 -7.47 10.58
CA TYR A 155 -13.53 -7.91 11.92
C TYR A 155 -14.02 -9.32 12.33
N ARG A 156 -14.69 -10.04 11.45
CA ARG A 156 -15.46 -11.25 11.79
C ARG A 156 -14.55 -12.48 11.89
N ASP A 157 -14.04 -12.72 13.08
CA ASP A 157 -13.49 -14.02 13.47
C ASP A 157 -14.61 -14.99 13.91
N VAL A 158 -14.28 -16.28 13.99
CA VAL A 158 -15.19 -17.44 14.09
C VAL A 158 -16.37 -17.20 15.03
N ILE A 159 -17.60 -17.28 14.50
CA ILE A 159 -18.83 -17.29 15.29
C ILE A 159 -18.99 -18.70 15.85
N GLU A 160 -18.96 -18.84 17.17
CA GLU A 160 -19.10 -20.14 17.85
C GLU A 160 -20.58 -20.48 18.17
N ASP A 161 -21.49 -19.48 18.18
CA ASP A 161 -22.91 -19.65 18.51
C ASP A 161 -23.85 -19.60 17.28
N VAL A 162 -24.73 -20.60 17.17
CA VAL A 162 -25.76 -20.75 16.13
C VAL A 162 -26.79 -19.60 16.17
N THR A 163 -27.12 -19.09 17.35
CA THR A 163 -28.08 -17.98 17.50
C THR A 163 -27.50 -16.67 16.99
N GLU A 164 -26.22 -16.45 17.22
CA GLU A 164 -25.47 -15.29 16.77
C GLU A 164 -25.28 -15.32 15.25
N PHE A 165 -24.99 -16.52 14.70
CA PHE A 165 -24.90 -16.76 13.26
C PHE A 165 -26.17 -16.34 12.49
N LYS A 166 -27.36 -16.73 12.98
CA LYS A 166 -28.65 -16.38 12.33
C LYS A 166 -28.93 -14.88 12.35
N LYS A 167 -28.63 -14.21 13.46
CA LYS A 167 -28.79 -12.74 13.56
C LYS A 167 -27.86 -12.05 12.56
N GLU A 168 -26.63 -12.54 12.47
CA GLU A 168 -25.64 -11.97 11.56
C GLU A 168 -26.02 -12.18 10.08
N GLU A 169 -26.55 -13.35 9.72
CA GLU A 169 -27.02 -13.61 8.36
C GLU A 169 -28.12 -12.61 7.93
N ILE A 170 -29.05 -12.30 8.84
CA ILE A 170 -30.09 -11.29 8.60
C ILE A 170 -29.47 -9.90 8.40
N GLU A 171 -28.47 -9.52 9.20
CA GLU A 171 -27.78 -8.24 9.06
C GLU A 171 -26.99 -8.14 7.75
N ILE A 172 -26.31 -9.21 7.34
CA ILE A 172 -25.61 -9.29 6.06
C ILE A 172 -26.60 -9.10 4.92
N GLN A 173 -27.74 -9.81 4.94
CA GLN A 173 -28.75 -9.69 3.89
C GLN A 173 -29.33 -8.27 3.81
N LYS A 174 -29.60 -7.63 4.97
CA LYS A 174 -30.03 -6.22 5.02
C LYS A 174 -28.97 -5.30 4.43
N TRP A 175 -27.71 -5.48 4.82
CA TRP A 175 -26.60 -4.68 4.32
C TRP A 175 -26.42 -4.86 2.80
N ASN A 176 -26.49 -6.10 2.30
CA ASN A 176 -26.36 -6.45 0.89
C ASN A 176 -27.46 -5.80 0.05
N LYS A 177 -28.71 -5.85 0.51
CA LYS A 177 -29.84 -5.20 -0.18
C LYS A 177 -29.65 -3.70 -0.37
N ILE A 178 -28.99 -3.04 0.58
CA ILE A 178 -28.74 -1.59 0.54
C ILE A 178 -27.49 -1.26 -0.28
N ASN A 179 -26.43 -2.05 -0.15
CA ASN A 179 -25.09 -1.65 -0.62
C ASN A 179 -24.68 -2.27 -1.97
N LEU A 180 -25.14 -3.49 -2.31
CA LEU A 180 -24.80 -4.10 -3.61
C LEU A 180 -25.21 -3.23 -4.82
N PRO A 181 -26.39 -2.58 -4.85
CA PRO A 181 -26.76 -1.71 -5.97
C PRO A 181 -25.78 -0.56 -6.22
N LEU A 182 -25.08 -0.13 -5.17
CA LEU A 182 -24.12 0.99 -5.22
C LEU A 182 -22.88 0.65 -6.07
N ALA A 183 -22.50 -0.62 -6.20
CA ALA A 183 -21.38 -1.05 -7.05
C ALA A 183 -21.55 -0.62 -8.52
N SER A 184 -22.80 -0.56 -8.97
CA SER A 184 -23.14 -0.19 -10.36
C SER A 184 -23.38 1.31 -10.57
N SER A 185 -23.27 2.11 -9.52
CA SER A 185 -23.56 3.56 -9.56
C SER A 185 -22.37 4.37 -10.08
N ILE A 186 -22.61 5.19 -11.10
CA ILE A 186 -21.62 6.13 -11.67
C ILE A 186 -21.10 7.11 -10.62
N ARG A 187 -21.96 7.54 -9.69
CA ARG A 187 -21.55 8.44 -8.60
C ARG A 187 -20.54 7.75 -7.68
N TYR A 188 -20.77 6.48 -7.36
CA TYR A 188 -19.86 5.71 -6.51
C TYR A 188 -18.52 5.42 -7.19
N TYR A 189 -18.52 5.28 -8.52
CA TYR A 189 -17.27 5.20 -9.28
C TYR A 189 -16.42 6.46 -9.16
N TRP A 190 -17.02 7.64 -9.33
CA TRP A 190 -16.25 8.88 -9.18
C TRP A 190 -15.69 9.05 -7.77
N TYR A 191 -16.45 8.67 -6.75
CA TYR A 191 -15.94 8.64 -5.37
C TYR A 191 -14.84 7.60 -5.17
N GLU A 192 -14.89 6.46 -5.85
CA GLU A 192 -13.81 5.48 -5.84
C GLU A 192 -12.54 6.04 -6.49
N VAL A 193 -12.66 6.67 -7.66
CA VAL A 193 -11.52 7.32 -8.35
C VAL A 193 -10.88 8.40 -7.47
N ILE A 194 -11.69 9.26 -6.84
CA ILE A 194 -11.17 10.30 -5.94
C ILE A 194 -10.49 9.70 -4.72
N SER A 195 -11.11 8.67 -4.12
CA SER A 195 -10.53 7.95 -2.99
C SER A 195 -9.17 7.32 -3.37
N ASP A 196 -9.09 6.69 -4.54
CA ASP A 196 -7.85 6.10 -5.03
C ASP A 196 -6.78 7.17 -5.25
N ILE A 197 -7.11 8.32 -5.84
CA ILE A 197 -6.17 9.45 -6.01
C ILE A 197 -5.64 9.91 -4.65
N ILE A 198 -6.51 10.14 -3.67
CA ILE A 198 -6.10 10.58 -2.33
C ILE A 198 -5.18 9.55 -1.68
N LEU A 199 -5.53 8.25 -1.74
CA LEU A 199 -4.73 7.17 -1.19
C LEU A 199 -3.37 7.05 -1.88
N HIS A 200 -3.29 7.28 -3.20
CA HIS A 200 -2.03 7.29 -3.93
C HIS A 200 -1.17 8.50 -3.57
N VAL A 201 -1.73 9.70 -3.50
CA VAL A 201 -0.99 10.91 -3.10
C VAL A 201 -0.46 10.77 -1.68
N TYR A 202 -1.27 10.25 -0.76
CA TYR A 202 -0.86 9.95 0.61
C TYR A 202 0.30 8.93 0.64
N ALA A 203 0.19 7.87 -0.17
CA ALA A 203 1.23 6.86 -0.27
C ALA A 203 2.54 7.38 -0.85
N ILE A 204 2.45 8.20 -1.88
CA ILE A 204 3.59 8.88 -2.49
C ILE A 204 4.26 9.80 -1.47
N MET A 205 3.49 10.62 -0.75
CA MET A 205 4.02 11.56 0.24
C MET A 205 4.80 10.83 1.35
N LEU A 206 4.22 9.78 1.93
CA LEU A 206 4.88 8.98 2.95
C LEU A 206 6.08 8.21 2.42
N TYR A 207 5.97 7.66 1.20
CA TYR A 207 7.10 7.02 0.55
C TYR A 207 8.24 8.02 0.43
N THR A 208 8.04 9.17 -0.21
CA THR A 208 9.10 10.15 -0.43
C THR A 208 9.72 10.70 0.86
N ALA A 209 8.92 10.90 1.90
CA ALA A 209 9.41 11.37 3.21
C ALA A 209 10.29 10.32 3.92
N LEU A 210 9.93 9.03 3.86
CA LEU A 210 10.67 7.96 4.55
C LEU A 210 11.79 7.38 3.69
N TRP A 211 11.60 7.37 2.37
CA TRP A 211 12.46 6.68 1.41
C TRP A 211 13.88 7.23 1.34
N LYS A 212 14.04 8.56 1.40
CA LYS A 212 15.35 9.24 1.44
C LYS A 212 16.17 8.70 2.61
N TYR A 213 15.61 8.83 3.82
CA TYR A 213 16.26 8.43 5.06
C TYR A 213 16.64 6.94 5.06
N LEU A 214 15.76 6.09 4.55
CA LEU A 214 15.99 4.65 4.55
C LEU A 214 17.05 4.21 3.55
N ASN A 215 17.08 4.81 2.35
CA ASN A 215 18.13 4.54 1.39
C ASN A 215 19.47 5.04 1.88
N GLU A 216 19.54 6.29 2.38
CA GLU A 216 20.77 6.88 2.92
C GLU A 216 21.30 6.02 4.08
N TYR A 217 20.45 5.67 5.05
CA TYR A 217 20.84 4.81 6.16
C TYR A 217 21.32 3.42 5.68
N SER A 218 20.63 2.81 4.72
CA SER A 218 21.03 1.50 4.18
C SER A 218 22.38 1.56 3.46
N ILE A 219 22.61 2.64 2.69
CA ILE A 219 23.85 2.87 1.96
C ILE A 219 25.00 3.15 2.94
N ASP A 220 24.79 3.99 3.96
CA ASP A 220 25.79 4.27 4.99
C ASP A 220 26.16 3.01 5.78
N ARG A 221 25.16 2.18 6.10
CA ARG A 221 25.39 0.89 6.75
C ARG A 221 26.19 -0.06 5.87
N LEU A 222 25.87 -0.13 4.58
CA LEU A 222 26.63 -0.89 3.59
C LEU A 222 28.11 -0.46 3.57
N TYR A 223 28.37 0.85 3.50
CA TYR A 223 29.74 1.39 3.52
C TYR A 223 30.47 1.09 4.82
N THR A 224 29.76 1.09 5.95
CA THR A 224 30.32 0.74 7.27
C THR A 224 30.80 -0.72 7.29
N ILE A 225 29.95 -1.66 6.87
CA ILE A 225 30.29 -3.09 6.83
C ILE A 225 31.50 -3.34 5.92
N VAL A 226 31.57 -2.64 4.79
CA VAL A 226 32.68 -2.75 3.84
C VAL A 226 33.98 -2.20 4.43
N ARG A 227 33.92 -1.05 5.14
CA ARG A 227 35.08 -0.47 5.84
C ARG A 227 35.61 -1.39 6.93
N GLU A 228 34.72 -2.13 7.59
CA GLU A 228 35.07 -3.14 8.61
C GLU A 228 35.61 -4.45 8.00
N GLY A 229 35.73 -4.54 6.67
CA GLY A 229 36.23 -5.74 5.98
C GLY A 229 35.20 -6.86 5.86
N GLY A 230 33.92 -6.55 6.04
CA GLY A 230 32.82 -7.51 5.94
C GLY A 230 32.66 -8.10 4.54
N SER A 231 32.20 -9.35 4.48
CA SER A 231 31.88 -10.02 3.21
C SER A 231 30.52 -9.56 2.66
N ALA A 232 30.31 -9.73 1.35
CA ALA A 232 29.02 -9.47 0.70
C ALA A 232 27.87 -10.25 1.35
N PHE A 233 28.13 -11.47 1.84
CA PHE A 233 27.15 -12.28 2.55
C PHE A 233 26.77 -11.65 3.90
N ALA A 234 27.75 -11.15 4.66
CA ALA A 234 27.49 -10.47 5.93
C ALA A 234 26.67 -9.18 5.72
N ALA A 235 27.01 -8.39 4.70
CA ALA A 235 26.23 -7.20 4.34
C ALA A 235 24.81 -7.55 3.89
N PHE A 236 24.63 -8.63 3.13
CA PHE A 236 23.30 -9.10 2.74
C PHE A 236 22.48 -9.54 3.96
N VAL A 237 23.05 -10.30 4.89
CA VAL A 237 22.35 -10.76 6.09
C VAL A 237 21.98 -9.60 7.02
N ASP A 238 22.79 -8.54 7.07
CA ASP A 238 22.47 -7.34 7.87
C ASP A 238 21.37 -6.49 7.22
N LEU A 239 21.49 -6.23 5.91
CA LEU A 239 20.57 -5.34 5.19
C LEU A 239 19.24 -6.00 4.83
N PHE A 240 19.23 -7.28 4.47
CA PHE A 240 18.02 -7.96 3.96
C PHE A 240 16.85 -7.97 4.95
N PRO A 241 17.02 -8.31 6.25
CA PRO A 241 15.94 -8.27 7.23
C PRO A 241 15.38 -6.85 7.41
N MET A 242 16.26 -5.84 7.39
CA MET A 242 15.86 -4.44 7.49
C MET A 242 15.04 -4.02 6.28
N LEU A 243 15.52 -4.27 5.06
CA LEU A 243 14.80 -3.96 3.81
C LEU A 243 13.47 -4.74 3.72
N LEU A 244 13.44 -6.00 4.15
CA LEU A 244 12.24 -6.82 4.19
C LEU A 244 11.22 -6.26 5.20
N ALA A 245 11.66 -5.96 6.43
CA ALA A 245 10.81 -5.35 7.45
C ALA A 245 10.25 -4.01 6.94
N LEU A 246 11.08 -3.15 6.37
CA LEU A 246 10.65 -1.87 5.80
C LEU A 246 9.67 -2.04 4.63
N SER A 247 9.87 -3.05 3.77
CA SER A 247 8.91 -3.39 2.72
C SER A 247 7.54 -3.73 3.29
N LEU A 248 7.51 -4.48 4.40
CA LEU A 248 6.28 -4.91 5.08
C LEU A 248 5.66 -3.78 5.92
N PHE A 249 6.46 -2.91 6.52
CA PHE A 249 5.99 -1.82 7.37
C PHE A 249 5.62 -0.55 6.59
N ILE A 250 6.17 -0.32 5.39
CA ILE A 250 5.92 0.93 4.64
C ILE A 250 5.05 0.66 3.42
N LEU A 251 5.31 -0.41 2.66
CA LEU A 251 4.53 -0.67 1.45
C LEU A 251 3.17 -1.31 1.76
N MET A 252 3.08 -2.14 2.81
CA MET A 252 1.83 -2.82 3.16
C MET A 252 0.73 -1.88 3.67
N PRO A 253 0.99 -0.91 4.56
CA PRO A 253 -0.06 -0.01 5.06
C PRO A 253 -0.47 1.00 4.00
N LEU A 254 0.49 1.53 3.22
CA LEU A 254 0.22 2.38 2.07
C LEU A 254 -0.71 1.72 1.05
N ARG A 255 -0.68 0.39 1.00
CA ARG A 255 -1.45 -0.43 0.07
C ARG A 255 -2.52 -1.28 0.73
N ILE A 256 -2.86 -1.03 2.01
CA ILE A 256 -3.80 -1.90 2.74
C ILE A 256 -5.12 -2.06 1.98
N ALA A 257 -5.63 -0.99 1.38
CA ALA A 257 -6.86 -1.04 0.59
C ALA A 257 -6.70 -1.95 -0.64
N TYR A 258 -5.63 -1.77 -1.41
CA TYR A 258 -5.38 -2.55 -2.63
C TYR A 258 -5.02 -4.01 -2.35
N TRP A 259 -4.24 -4.26 -1.30
CA TRP A 259 -3.88 -5.61 -0.87
C TRP A 259 -5.08 -6.36 -0.30
N LEU A 260 -5.89 -5.67 0.50
CA LEU A 260 -7.15 -6.21 1.00
C LEU A 260 -8.09 -6.51 -0.16
N GLU A 261 -8.21 -5.60 -1.11
CA GLU A 261 -9.01 -5.79 -2.31
C GLU A 261 -8.60 -7.05 -3.07
N ASP A 262 -7.32 -7.19 -3.39
CA ASP A 262 -6.79 -8.34 -4.10
C ASP A 262 -6.98 -9.63 -3.28
N SER A 263 -6.71 -9.59 -1.97
CA SER A 263 -6.84 -10.75 -1.07
C SER A 263 -8.29 -11.21 -0.92
N MET A 264 -9.22 -10.27 -0.78
CA MET A 264 -10.66 -10.53 -0.71
C MET A 264 -11.22 -11.06 -2.02
N MET A 265 -10.54 -10.77 -3.13
CA MET A 265 -10.87 -11.27 -4.45
C MET A 265 -10.13 -12.57 -4.81
N ALA A 266 -9.21 -13.10 -4.01
CA ALA A 266 -8.45 -14.31 -4.36
C ALA A 266 -9.06 -15.57 -3.72
N PHE A 267 -9.88 -16.28 -4.49
CA PHE A 267 -10.50 -17.53 -4.03
C PHE A 267 -9.64 -18.75 -4.37
N SER A 268 -8.93 -18.73 -5.51
CA SER A 268 -8.07 -19.85 -5.91
C SER A 268 -6.65 -19.77 -5.34
N SER A 269 -5.98 -20.92 -5.18
CA SER A 269 -4.57 -20.99 -4.79
C SER A 269 -3.62 -20.36 -5.81
N LYS A 270 -4.02 -20.33 -7.09
CA LYS A 270 -3.27 -19.67 -8.18
C LYS A 270 -3.31 -18.15 -8.04
N GLU A 271 -4.49 -17.58 -7.77
CA GLU A 271 -4.64 -16.13 -7.53
C GLU A 271 -3.89 -15.67 -6.29
N LYS A 272 -3.98 -16.42 -5.19
CA LYS A 272 -3.24 -16.13 -3.94
C LYS A 272 -1.73 -16.08 -4.18
N ARG A 273 -1.19 -17.05 -4.93
CA ARG A 273 0.24 -17.07 -5.31
C ARG A 273 0.63 -15.87 -6.18
N GLY A 274 -0.24 -15.42 -7.07
CA GLY A 274 0.01 -14.24 -7.90
C GLY A 274 0.07 -12.94 -7.11
N ILE A 275 -0.78 -12.77 -6.09
CA ILE A 275 -0.72 -11.61 -5.18
C ILE A 275 0.61 -11.59 -4.43
N ILE A 276 1.04 -12.75 -3.91
CA ILE A 276 2.34 -12.89 -3.25
C ILE A 276 3.48 -12.54 -4.22
N ALA A 277 3.43 -13.01 -5.46
CA ALA A 277 4.44 -12.71 -6.47
C ALA A 277 4.51 -11.21 -6.79
N VAL A 278 3.37 -10.54 -6.96
CA VAL A 278 3.35 -9.07 -7.15
C VAL A 278 3.91 -8.35 -5.94
N PHE A 279 3.55 -8.76 -4.72
CA PHE A 279 4.12 -8.17 -3.52
C PHE A 279 5.65 -8.29 -3.51
N ILE A 280 6.20 -9.48 -3.76
CA ILE A 280 7.65 -9.71 -3.82
C ILE A 280 8.31 -8.83 -4.88
N ILE A 281 7.77 -8.81 -6.10
CA ILE A 281 8.29 -7.96 -7.18
C ILE A 281 8.33 -6.51 -6.70
N VAL A 282 7.21 -5.98 -6.23
CA VAL A 282 7.16 -4.57 -5.86
C VAL A 282 8.10 -4.25 -4.69
N SER A 283 8.23 -5.13 -3.70
CA SER A 283 9.18 -4.95 -2.61
C SER A 283 10.62 -4.89 -3.12
N VAL A 284 11.03 -5.80 -4.00
CA VAL A 284 12.38 -5.78 -4.60
C VAL A 284 12.63 -4.47 -5.37
N PHE A 285 11.66 -4.05 -6.17
CA PHE A 285 11.78 -2.86 -7.01
C PHE A 285 11.73 -1.56 -6.22
N SER A 286 11.07 -1.52 -5.07
CA SER A 286 11.18 -0.38 -4.15
C SER A 286 12.64 -0.19 -3.74
N PHE A 287 13.39 -1.23 -3.34
CA PHE A 287 14.80 -1.13 -2.93
C PHE A 287 15.84 -1.18 -4.05
N ALA A 288 15.44 -0.88 -5.28
CA ALA A 288 16.37 -0.87 -6.40
C ALA A 288 17.63 0.00 -6.18
N PRO A 289 17.57 1.23 -5.63
CA PRO A 289 18.76 2.04 -5.39
C PRO A 289 19.78 1.36 -4.47
N THR A 290 19.33 0.84 -3.32
CA THR A 290 20.19 0.10 -2.37
C THR A 290 20.75 -1.17 -2.98
N ILE A 291 19.96 -1.90 -3.77
CA ILE A 291 20.43 -3.12 -4.47
C ILE A 291 21.52 -2.76 -5.49
N VAL A 292 21.36 -1.66 -6.22
CA VAL A 292 22.37 -1.18 -7.19
C VAL A 292 23.66 -0.81 -6.48
N GLU A 293 23.56 -0.10 -5.35
CA GLU A 293 24.74 0.30 -4.58
C GLU A 293 25.43 -0.90 -3.94
N PHE A 294 24.67 -1.88 -3.45
CA PHE A 294 25.23 -3.16 -3.00
C PHE A 294 26.05 -3.86 -4.11
N LEU A 295 25.52 -3.90 -5.34
CA LEU A 295 26.22 -4.49 -6.49
C LEU A 295 27.44 -3.68 -6.93
N SER A 296 27.41 -2.35 -6.80
CA SER A 296 28.52 -1.46 -7.18
C SER A 296 29.69 -1.59 -6.21
N VAL A 297 29.42 -1.55 -4.89
CA VAL A 297 30.45 -1.57 -3.84
C VAL A 297 31.20 -2.90 -3.79
N TYR A 298 30.50 -4.02 -3.97
CA TYR A 298 31.13 -5.35 -4.04
C TYR A 298 31.63 -5.71 -5.45
N LYS A 299 31.71 -4.74 -6.37
CA LYS A 299 32.23 -4.89 -7.74
C LYS A 299 31.63 -6.06 -8.51
N ILE A 300 30.32 -6.28 -8.35
CA ILE A 300 29.57 -7.27 -9.14
C ILE A 300 29.22 -6.69 -10.54
N LYS A 301 29.62 -5.45 -10.84
CA LYS A 301 29.61 -4.84 -12.19
C LYS A 301 30.98 -4.31 -12.65
N PRO A 302 31.26 -4.34 -13.97
CA PRO A 302 32.53 -3.88 -14.53
C PRO A 302 32.66 -2.36 -14.47
N GLN A 303 33.90 -1.90 -14.23
CA GLN A 303 34.29 -0.50 -14.24
C GLN A 303 34.09 0.10 -15.64
N SER A 304 33.24 1.12 -15.77
CA SER A 304 33.44 2.17 -16.78
C SER A 304 32.63 3.41 -16.44
N GLY A 305 33.33 4.55 -16.34
CA GLY A 305 32.77 5.83 -15.91
C GLY A 305 31.73 6.41 -16.86
N SER A 306 30.54 6.65 -16.32
CA SER A 306 29.57 7.66 -16.77
C SER A 306 28.36 7.61 -15.82
N HIS A 307 28.59 7.99 -14.57
CA HIS A 307 27.61 7.84 -13.47
C HIS A 307 26.24 8.47 -13.73
N PHE A 308 26.13 9.45 -14.63
CA PHE A 308 24.87 10.17 -14.89
C PHE A 308 24.04 9.63 -16.06
N PHE A 309 24.66 9.15 -17.15
CA PHE A 309 23.94 8.56 -18.29
C PHE A 309 23.59 7.08 -18.09
N TYR A 310 24.33 6.37 -17.22
CA TYR A 310 23.99 5.00 -16.84
C TYR A 310 22.80 4.93 -15.88
N SER A 311 22.61 5.91 -14.98
CA SER A 311 21.53 5.88 -13.99
C SER A 311 20.15 5.99 -14.65
N MET A 312 19.99 6.89 -15.63
CA MET A 312 18.71 7.10 -16.33
C MET A 312 18.33 5.90 -17.21
N ASN A 313 19.28 5.37 -18.00
CA ASN A 313 19.04 4.17 -18.83
C ASN A 313 18.80 2.92 -17.97
N PHE A 314 19.51 2.78 -16.84
CA PHE A 314 19.30 1.67 -15.93
C PHE A 314 17.94 1.75 -15.23
N ASN A 315 17.49 2.93 -14.78
CA ASN A 315 16.15 3.12 -14.19
C ASN A 315 15.03 2.86 -15.21
N VAL A 316 15.21 3.24 -16.48
CA VAL A 316 14.27 2.91 -17.56
C VAL A 316 14.20 1.40 -17.78
N ILE A 317 15.35 0.71 -17.88
CA ILE A 317 15.40 -0.75 -18.03
C ILE A 317 14.73 -1.42 -16.83
N LEU A 318 15.03 -0.98 -15.61
CA LEU A 318 14.45 -1.53 -14.39
C LEU A 318 12.93 -1.32 -14.35
N THR A 319 12.46 -0.14 -14.77
CA THR A 319 11.03 0.15 -14.90
C THR A 319 10.36 -0.75 -15.96
N CYS A 320 11.01 -1.00 -17.10
CA CYS A 320 10.50 -1.94 -18.09
C CYS A 320 10.44 -3.38 -17.54
N VAL A 321 11.47 -3.84 -16.84
CA VAL A 321 11.48 -5.18 -16.21
C VAL A 321 10.38 -5.28 -15.16
N TYR A 322 10.17 -4.22 -14.36
CA TYR A 322 9.11 -4.15 -13.37
C TYR A 322 7.72 -4.28 -13.99
N VAL A 323 7.43 -3.46 -15.02
CA VAL A 323 6.13 -3.46 -15.71
C VAL A 323 5.88 -4.82 -16.37
N ILE A 324 6.89 -5.38 -17.04
CA ILE A 324 6.82 -6.70 -17.68
C ILE A 324 6.57 -7.79 -16.62
N SER A 325 7.26 -7.75 -15.48
CA SER A 325 7.09 -8.74 -14.41
C SER A 325 5.67 -8.73 -13.82
N ILE A 326 5.11 -7.54 -13.56
CA ILE A 326 3.71 -7.41 -13.11
C ILE A 326 2.74 -7.93 -14.19
N PHE A 327 3.01 -7.59 -15.46
CA PHE A 327 2.15 -8.01 -16.56
C PHE A 327 2.15 -9.53 -16.76
N ILE A 328 3.31 -10.18 -16.64
CA ILE A 328 3.45 -11.64 -16.69
C ILE A 328 2.66 -12.29 -15.53
N VAL A 329 2.81 -11.80 -14.30
CA VAL A 329 2.06 -12.35 -13.16
C VAL A 329 0.55 -12.19 -13.35
N LYS A 330 0.11 -11.06 -13.92
CA LYS A 330 -1.30 -10.83 -14.24
C LYS A 330 -1.81 -11.79 -15.32
N ILE A 331 -1.04 -12.04 -16.39
CA ILE A 331 -1.42 -13.01 -17.44
C ILE A 331 -1.57 -14.40 -16.82
N LEU A 332 -0.55 -14.85 -16.09
CA LEU A 332 -0.52 -16.17 -15.46
C LEU A 332 -1.67 -16.37 -14.46
N THR A 333 -2.08 -15.33 -13.73
CA THR A 333 -3.25 -15.40 -12.84
C THR A 333 -4.59 -15.33 -13.56
N SER A 334 -4.69 -14.59 -14.67
CA SER A 334 -5.94 -14.41 -15.42
C SER A 334 -6.42 -15.66 -16.16
N GLU A 335 -5.50 -16.55 -16.56
CA GLU A 335 -5.85 -17.81 -17.23
C GLU A 335 -6.75 -18.70 -16.36
N GLY A 336 -6.64 -18.61 -15.03
CA GLY A 336 -7.49 -19.36 -14.10
C GLY A 336 -8.98 -19.01 -14.23
N LYS A 337 -9.31 -17.72 -14.44
CA LYS A 337 -10.69 -17.22 -14.61
C LYS A 337 -11.35 -17.70 -15.90
N ASN A 338 -10.57 -17.96 -16.94
CA ASN A 338 -11.10 -18.47 -18.22
C ASN A 338 -11.33 -19.98 -18.18
N THR A 339 -10.55 -20.74 -17.40
CA THR A 339 -10.82 -22.17 -17.14
C THR A 339 -12.12 -22.38 -16.36
N GLU A 340 -12.41 -21.59 -15.32
CA GLU A 340 -13.70 -21.67 -14.60
C GLU A 340 -14.90 -21.37 -15.51
N LYS A 341 -14.74 -20.45 -16.48
CA LYS A 341 -15.79 -20.19 -17.49
C LYS A 341 -15.93 -21.28 -18.55
N ARG A 342 -14.86 -22.00 -18.90
CA ARG A 342 -14.87 -23.05 -19.93
C ARG A 342 -15.39 -24.39 -19.44
N VAL A 343 -15.35 -24.67 -18.15
CA VAL A 343 -15.92 -25.91 -17.58
C VAL A 343 -17.46 -25.90 -17.62
N VAL A 344 -18.07 -24.74 -17.88
CA VAL A 344 -19.53 -24.52 -17.86
C VAL A 344 -20.10 -24.09 -19.23
N SER A 345 -19.30 -24.17 -20.30
CA SER A 345 -19.79 -24.11 -21.69
C SER A 345 -19.67 -25.47 -22.32
#